data_AF-J5Y6K8-F1
#
_entry.id   AF-J5Y6K8-F1
#
_cell.length_a   1.000
_cell.length_b   1.000
_cell.length_c   1.000
_cell.angle_alpha   90.00
_cell.angle_beta   90.00
_cell.angle_gamma   90.00
#
_symmetry.space_group_name_H-M   'P 1'
#
loop_
_entity.id
_entity.type
_entity.pdbx_description
1 polymer ?
#
loop_
_entity_poly.entity_id
_entity_poly.type
_entity_poly.pdbx_seq_one_letter_code
_entity_poly.pdbx_strand_id
1 'polypeptide(L)'
;MNPLVVIPTYISARRVKEMSTVIATYDRMTPLTKQGSLARCLSSLRTVRSLGRVAVLVVAEGAVENQAYGKVAHILEGFPEIDIVLVGAPELAALRRRMEQLGIDAAHEVGLSGYSAIRNLGFVLAHALGHDAVVFMDDNETAGGEEFLERAMYGLGKLTRRRVPILAKSGFYLNEEGSYRSSASRRWYNAFWDQGNAFDAWITQVMAGPRLTRSNHVCGGCMAVHKEAFKRVAFDPWIPRGEDLDYMLSLRMYGSDMWFDNTWSLTRESTPSNEEGLRFRQDIYRWLYEYRKVEYARTQIDLMQIKPASLMPYPGSFLEPGITKRAKRTAWLRSIARPDSSGYRRAARSVPMASRYAEENCMKYFGFQYRWPALIARMENDAYVQRLFASQSETASWRRGADAAACEDDAHREGSARDLAHPRYDEPRDDGESLERPHLSSTSVDPGLTSEIRLNLPEDE
;
A
#
# COMPACT_ATOMS: atom_id res chain seq x y z
N MET A 1 -21.39 -3.33 8.90
CA MET A 1 -20.62 -3.74 7.70
C MET A 1 -19.60 -4.77 8.16
N ASN A 2 -19.25 -5.72 7.29
CA ASN A 2 -18.26 -6.76 7.55
C ASN A 2 -17.02 -6.54 6.65
N PRO A 3 -16.01 -5.76 7.09
CA PRO A 3 -14.83 -5.50 6.28
C PRO A 3 -13.83 -6.66 6.32
N LEU A 4 -13.09 -6.86 5.23
CA LEU A 4 -11.83 -7.59 5.21
C LEU A 4 -10.68 -6.59 5.25
N VAL A 5 -9.79 -6.68 6.25
CA VAL A 5 -8.54 -5.91 6.25
C VAL A 5 -7.53 -6.64 5.38
N VAL A 6 -6.94 -5.99 4.38
CA VAL A 6 -5.98 -6.61 3.44
C VAL A 6 -4.61 -5.97 3.62
N ILE A 7 -3.62 -6.78 3.99
CA ILE A 7 -2.25 -6.37 4.30
C ILE A 7 -1.26 -7.06 3.37
N PRO A 8 -0.85 -6.41 2.27
CA PRO A 8 0.29 -6.86 1.47
C PRO A 8 1.59 -6.76 2.28
N THR A 9 2.33 -7.86 2.33
CA THR A 9 3.64 -7.94 2.99
C THR A 9 4.70 -8.31 1.96
N TYR A 10 5.66 -7.41 1.75
CA TYR A 10 6.65 -7.54 0.67
C TYR A 10 7.98 -8.08 1.22
N ILE A 11 8.42 -9.24 0.74
CA ILE A 11 9.64 -9.92 1.18
C ILE A 11 10.62 -10.09 0.02
N SER A 12 11.92 -9.87 0.27
CA SER A 12 13.00 -10.03 -0.72
C SER A 12 14.08 -11.00 -0.25
N ALA A 13 14.81 -11.61 -1.19
CA ALA A 13 15.85 -12.59 -0.88
C ALA A 13 17.06 -11.96 -0.15
N ARG A 14 17.74 -10.99 -0.78
CA ARG A 14 18.80 -10.13 -0.23
C ARG A 14 18.90 -8.85 -1.06
N ARG A 15 19.08 -7.71 -0.38
CA ARG A 15 19.24 -6.32 -0.85
C ARG A 15 18.96 -6.12 -2.35
N VAL A 16 17.68 -5.84 -2.65
CA VAL A 16 17.08 -5.36 -3.91
C VAL A 16 18.05 -5.39 -5.10
N LYS A 17 18.01 -6.48 -5.86
CA LYS A 17 18.48 -6.46 -7.24
C LYS A 17 17.33 -5.91 -8.08
N GLU A 18 17.59 -4.94 -8.97
CA GLU A 18 16.57 -4.39 -9.87
C GLU A 18 15.72 -5.52 -10.46
N MET A 19 14.43 -5.57 -10.09
CA MET A 19 13.52 -6.55 -10.66
C MET A 19 13.37 -6.28 -12.15
N SER A 20 13.26 -7.36 -12.94
CA SER A 20 13.39 -7.33 -14.40
C SER A 20 12.31 -6.50 -15.11
N THR A 21 11.21 -6.17 -14.43
CA THR A 21 10.08 -5.42 -15.00
C THR A 21 9.70 -4.23 -14.12
N VAL A 22 9.23 -3.15 -14.76
CA VAL A 22 8.82 -1.91 -14.07
C VAL A 22 7.61 -2.14 -13.16
N ILE A 23 6.73 -3.08 -13.51
CA ILE A 23 5.50 -3.43 -12.75
C ILE A 23 5.82 -4.14 -11.43
N ALA A 24 6.89 -4.94 -11.41
CA ALA A 24 7.27 -5.70 -10.22
C ALA A 24 8.39 -5.01 -9.41
N THR A 25 8.55 -3.69 -9.52
CA THR A 25 9.53 -2.94 -8.72
C THR A 25 8.83 -2.26 -7.55
N TYR A 26 9.03 -2.75 -6.34
CA TYR A 26 8.36 -2.24 -5.13
C TYR A 26 9.24 -1.23 -4.37
N ASP A 27 8.58 -0.26 -3.73
CA ASP A 27 9.21 0.80 -2.93
C ASP A 27 9.91 0.25 -1.68
N ARG A 28 9.33 -0.80 -1.12
CA ARG A 28 9.83 -1.45 0.07
C ARG A 28 9.65 -2.95 -0.07
N MET A 29 10.72 -3.68 0.19
CA MET A 29 10.66 -5.10 0.49
C MET A 29 11.51 -5.35 1.73
N THR A 30 11.01 -6.16 2.64
CA THR A 30 11.74 -6.61 3.82
C THR A 30 12.64 -7.77 3.43
N PRO A 31 13.98 -7.67 3.51
CA PRO A 31 14.85 -8.81 3.31
C PRO A 31 14.49 -9.95 4.26
N LEU A 32 14.62 -11.21 3.83
CA LEU A 32 14.37 -12.38 4.69
C LEU A 32 15.10 -12.28 6.04
N THR A 33 16.31 -11.74 6.04
CA THR A 33 17.16 -11.60 7.23
C THR A 33 16.77 -10.48 8.21
N LYS A 34 15.86 -9.58 7.83
CA LYS A 34 15.40 -8.48 8.70
C LYS A 34 14.03 -8.79 9.28
N GLN A 35 13.72 -8.38 10.51
CA GLN A 35 12.40 -8.64 11.11
C GLN A 35 11.24 -8.08 10.27
N GLY A 36 11.37 -6.84 9.79
CA GLY A 36 10.29 -6.13 9.06
C GLY A 36 9.31 -5.45 10.01
N SER A 37 8.23 -4.89 9.44
CA SER A 37 7.25 -4.09 10.20
C SER A 37 5.92 -4.81 10.46
N LEU A 38 5.68 -5.97 9.83
CA LEU A 38 4.40 -6.69 9.91
C LEU A 38 3.99 -6.99 11.36
N ALA A 39 4.92 -7.46 12.20
CA ALA A 39 4.62 -7.74 13.61
C ALA A 39 4.09 -6.50 14.33
N ARG A 40 4.69 -5.32 14.10
CA ARG A 40 4.22 -4.08 14.71
C ARG A 40 2.86 -3.64 14.14
N CYS A 41 2.66 -3.79 12.83
CA CYS A 41 1.37 -3.57 12.18
C CYS A 41 0.27 -4.42 12.86
N LEU A 42 0.48 -5.73 13.00
CA LEU A 42 -0.46 -6.64 13.66
C LEU A 42 -0.66 -6.30 15.14
N SER A 43 0.39 -5.94 15.88
CA SER A 43 0.28 -5.46 17.26
C SER A 43 -0.65 -4.25 17.38
N SER A 44 -0.61 -3.32 16.42
CA SER A 44 -1.51 -2.15 16.44
C SER A 44 -2.98 -2.51 16.19
N LEU A 45 -3.25 -3.66 15.55
CA LEU A 45 -4.62 -4.11 15.28
C LEU A 45 -5.27 -4.82 16.48
N ARG A 46 -4.48 -5.29 17.45
CA ARG A 46 -4.98 -5.98 18.67
C ARG A 46 -5.98 -5.13 19.46
N THR A 47 -5.83 -3.81 19.43
CA THR A 47 -6.69 -2.88 20.16
C THR A 47 -7.89 -2.40 19.34
N VAL A 48 -7.96 -2.73 18.05
CA VAL A 48 -9.02 -2.25 17.16
C VAL A 48 -10.32 -3.01 17.43
N ARG A 49 -11.38 -2.26 17.77
CA ARG A 49 -12.71 -2.83 18.00
C ARG A 49 -13.28 -3.39 16.71
N SER A 50 -13.87 -4.58 16.82
CA SER A 50 -14.54 -5.25 15.70
C SER A 50 -13.64 -5.41 14.46
N LEU A 51 -12.36 -5.76 14.67
CA LEU A 51 -11.35 -5.96 13.61
C LEU A 51 -11.86 -6.86 12.46
N GLY A 52 -12.66 -7.87 12.78
CA GLY A 52 -13.12 -8.85 11.80
C GLY A 52 -11.96 -9.71 11.32
N ARG A 53 -11.94 -10.01 10.02
CA ARG A 53 -10.92 -10.86 9.39
C ARG A 53 -9.82 -10.01 8.76
N VAL A 54 -8.59 -10.51 8.84
CA VAL A 54 -7.41 -9.93 8.18
C VAL A 54 -6.87 -10.92 7.14
N ALA A 55 -6.61 -10.46 5.91
CA ALA A 55 -5.90 -11.20 4.88
C ALA A 55 -4.48 -10.65 4.74
N VAL A 56 -3.49 -11.47 5.06
CA VAL A 56 -2.07 -11.15 4.84
C VAL A 56 -1.62 -11.75 3.52
N LEU A 57 -1.20 -10.90 2.57
CA LEU A 57 -0.78 -11.33 1.23
C LEU A 57 0.76 -11.34 1.17
N VAL A 58 1.37 -12.51 0.96
CA VAL A 58 2.83 -12.65 0.90
C VAL A 58 3.31 -12.39 -0.52
N VAL A 59 3.90 -11.21 -0.72
CA VAL A 59 4.49 -10.80 -1.99
C VAL A 59 5.99 -11.03 -1.92
N ALA A 60 6.52 -11.92 -2.75
CA ALA A 60 7.93 -12.28 -2.71
C ALA A 60 8.51 -12.45 -4.12
N GLU A 61 9.83 -12.34 -4.21
CA GLU A 61 10.56 -12.77 -5.40
C GLU A 61 10.44 -14.30 -5.56
N GLY A 62 10.27 -14.77 -6.80
CA GLY A 62 10.00 -16.19 -7.10
C GLY A 62 11.00 -17.17 -6.47
N ALA A 63 12.27 -16.78 -6.32
CA ALA A 63 13.31 -17.64 -5.72
C ALA A 63 13.14 -17.87 -4.21
N VAL A 64 12.33 -17.05 -3.53
CA VAL A 64 12.20 -17.07 -2.06
C VAL A 64 10.76 -17.14 -1.55
N GLU A 65 9.79 -17.44 -2.41
CA GLU A 65 8.36 -17.50 -2.05
C GLU A 65 8.09 -18.41 -0.84
N ASN A 66 8.66 -19.61 -0.81
CA ASN A 66 8.48 -20.55 0.31
C ASN A 66 9.10 -20.05 1.62
N GLN A 67 10.26 -19.39 1.54
CA GLN A 67 10.96 -18.84 2.71
C GLN A 67 10.21 -17.60 3.25
N ALA A 68 9.71 -16.76 2.35
CA ALA A 68 8.87 -15.62 2.68
C ALA A 68 7.57 -16.07 3.36
N TYR A 69 6.92 -17.10 2.81
CA TYR A 69 5.73 -17.69 3.40
C TYR A 69 5.99 -18.21 4.82
N GLY A 70 7.03 -19.04 5.00
CA GLY A 70 7.38 -19.58 6.31
C GLY A 70 7.72 -18.49 7.33
N LYS A 71 8.45 -17.44 6.91
CA LYS A 71 8.74 -16.28 7.75
C LYS A 71 7.47 -15.54 8.18
N VAL A 72 6.57 -15.26 7.25
CA VAL A 72 5.32 -14.55 7.56
C VAL A 72 4.47 -15.42 8.48
N ALA A 73 4.29 -16.71 8.17
CA ALA A 73 3.57 -17.66 9.01
C ALA A 73 4.12 -17.68 10.46
N HIS A 74 5.44 -17.69 10.62
CA HIS A 74 6.07 -17.60 11.94
C HIS A 74 5.80 -16.28 12.66
N ILE A 75 5.72 -15.15 11.95
CA ILE A 75 5.30 -13.87 12.56
C ILE A 75 3.84 -13.96 13.05
N LEU A 76 2.96 -14.62 12.28
CA LEU A 76 1.55 -14.77 12.64
C LEU A 76 1.34 -15.65 13.87
N GLU A 77 2.30 -16.52 14.23
CA GLU A 77 2.29 -17.29 15.49
C GLU A 77 2.17 -16.42 16.74
N GLY A 78 2.65 -15.17 16.68
CA GLY A 78 2.55 -14.21 17.78
C GLY A 78 1.19 -13.51 17.91
N PHE A 79 0.22 -13.78 17.02
CA PHE A 79 -1.07 -13.08 16.96
C PHE A 79 -2.28 -14.04 16.84
N PRO A 80 -2.40 -15.06 17.71
CA PRO A 80 -3.46 -16.07 17.60
C PRO A 80 -4.89 -15.52 17.80
N GLU A 81 -5.04 -14.37 18.46
CA GLU A 81 -6.31 -13.72 18.71
C GLU A 81 -6.90 -12.99 17.49
N ILE A 82 -6.10 -12.77 16.45
CA ILE A 82 -6.55 -12.13 15.21
C ILE A 82 -7.00 -13.21 14.23
N ASP A 83 -8.21 -13.07 13.66
CA ASP A 83 -8.69 -13.97 12.60
C ASP A 83 -7.96 -13.67 11.28
N ILE A 84 -6.78 -14.27 11.11
CA ILE A 84 -5.91 -14.06 9.95
C ILE A 84 -6.06 -15.22 8.94
N VAL A 85 -6.19 -14.87 7.66
CA VAL A 85 -5.96 -15.75 6.52
C VAL A 85 -4.64 -15.35 5.83
N LEU A 86 -3.80 -16.34 5.55
CA LEU A 86 -2.50 -16.14 4.93
C LEU A 86 -2.58 -16.55 3.45
N VAL A 87 -2.14 -15.69 2.55
CA VAL A 87 -2.19 -15.97 1.11
C VAL A 87 -0.79 -15.83 0.52
N GLY A 88 -0.15 -16.97 0.24
CA GLY A 88 1.08 -17.05 -0.54
C GLY A 88 0.87 -17.73 -1.88
N ALA A 89 1.98 -18.21 -2.47
CA ALA A 89 1.95 -18.95 -3.71
C ALA A 89 1.04 -20.20 -3.68
N PRO A 90 0.99 -21.02 -2.60
CA PRO A 90 0.11 -22.19 -2.55
C PRO A 90 -1.38 -21.82 -2.60
N GLU A 91 -1.81 -20.84 -1.80
CA GLU A 91 -3.21 -20.39 -1.75
C GLU A 91 -3.61 -19.69 -3.05
N LEU A 92 -2.73 -18.87 -3.63
CA LEU A 92 -2.96 -18.25 -4.93
C LEU A 92 -3.10 -19.32 -6.03
N ALA A 93 -2.30 -20.40 -5.99
CA ALA A 93 -2.41 -21.49 -6.95
C ALA A 93 -3.76 -22.24 -6.81
N ALA A 94 -4.24 -22.47 -5.58
CA ALA A 94 -5.55 -23.05 -5.34
C ALA A 94 -6.69 -22.14 -5.83
N LEU A 95 -6.61 -20.84 -5.53
CA LEU A 95 -7.55 -19.84 -6.01
C LEU A 95 -7.56 -19.76 -7.54
N ARG A 96 -6.40 -19.77 -8.20
CA ARG A 96 -6.28 -19.76 -9.66
C ARG A 96 -6.93 -20.97 -10.31
N ARG A 97 -6.69 -22.18 -9.79
CA ARG A 97 -7.40 -23.38 -10.28
C ARG A 97 -8.92 -23.23 -10.15
N ARG A 98 -9.40 -22.62 -9.07
CA ARG A 98 -10.83 -22.34 -8.90
C ARG A 98 -11.33 -21.30 -9.90
N MET A 99 -10.58 -20.24 -10.13
CA MET A 99 -10.90 -19.22 -11.14
C MET A 99 -10.97 -19.82 -12.54
N GLU A 100 -10.01 -20.69 -12.91
CA GLU A 100 -10.01 -21.41 -14.18
C GLU A 100 -11.24 -22.31 -14.35
N GLN A 101 -11.64 -23.05 -13.31
CA GLN A 101 -12.88 -23.85 -13.30
C GLN A 101 -14.14 -23.00 -13.51
N LEU A 102 -14.11 -21.73 -13.07
CA LEU A 102 -15.18 -20.75 -13.27
C LEU A 102 -15.03 -19.99 -14.60
N GLY A 103 -14.08 -20.36 -15.45
CA GLY A 103 -13.81 -19.71 -16.74
C GLY A 103 -13.32 -18.27 -16.60
N ILE A 104 -12.61 -17.96 -15.53
CA ILE A 104 -12.00 -16.64 -15.27
C ILE A 104 -10.53 -16.70 -15.67
N ASP A 105 -10.18 -16.02 -16.75
CA ASP A 105 -8.80 -15.81 -17.18
C ASP A 105 -8.36 -14.38 -16.82
N ALA A 106 -7.59 -14.28 -15.73
CA ALA A 106 -7.12 -13.02 -15.16
C ALA A 106 -5.80 -13.18 -14.36
N ALA A 107 -4.92 -14.10 -14.79
CA ALA A 107 -3.73 -14.47 -14.03
C ALA A 107 -2.72 -13.32 -13.86
N HIS A 108 -2.70 -12.38 -14.80
CA HIS A 108 -1.89 -11.16 -14.74
C HIS A 108 -2.56 -10.08 -13.90
N GLU A 109 -3.88 -9.95 -14.01
CA GLU A 109 -4.68 -8.88 -13.42
C GLU A 109 -5.04 -9.12 -11.95
N VAL A 110 -4.95 -10.37 -11.48
CA VAL A 110 -5.22 -10.80 -10.11
C VAL A 110 -4.09 -11.73 -9.64
N GLY A 111 -3.32 -11.30 -8.64
CA GLY A 111 -2.22 -12.12 -8.12
C GLY A 111 -1.30 -11.42 -7.14
N LEU A 112 -0.15 -12.04 -6.86
CA LEU A 112 0.86 -11.56 -5.90
C LEU A 112 2.02 -10.83 -6.60
N SER A 113 1.78 -10.22 -7.76
CA SER A 113 2.79 -9.48 -8.53
C SER A 113 2.21 -8.23 -9.19
N GLY A 114 2.80 -7.07 -8.88
CA GLY A 114 2.28 -5.76 -9.26
C GLY A 114 1.25 -5.25 -8.27
N TYR A 115 1.42 -4.00 -7.83
CA TYR A 115 0.58 -3.38 -6.79
C TYR A 115 -0.93 -3.52 -7.06
N SER A 116 -1.37 -3.18 -8.27
CA SER A 116 -2.78 -3.29 -8.66
C SER A 116 -3.32 -4.72 -8.65
N ALA A 117 -2.53 -5.71 -9.09
CA ALA A 117 -2.98 -7.10 -9.11
C ALA A 117 -3.12 -7.66 -7.69
N ILE A 118 -2.27 -7.21 -6.76
CA ILE A 118 -2.34 -7.52 -5.33
C ILE A 118 -3.59 -6.90 -4.72
N ARG A 119 -3.92 -5.65 -5.03
CA ARG A 119 -5.15 -5.00 -4.59
C ARG A 119 -6.40 -5.69 -5.17
N ASN A 120 -6.38 -6.07 -6.44
CA ASN A 120 -7.46 -6.85 -7.08
C ASN A 120 -7.63 -8.24 -6.45
N LEU A 121 -6.54 -8.90 -6.03
CA LEU A 121 -6.62 -10.13 -5.24
C LEU A 121 -7.36 -9.89 -3.91
N GLY A 122 -7.10 -8.77 -3.24
CA GLY A 122 -7.88 -8.35 -2.07
C GLY A 122 -9.39 -8.25 -2.34
N PHE A 123 -9.79 -7.69 -3.49
CA PHE A 123 -11.20 -7.65 -3.90
C PHE A 123 -11.80 -9.03 -4.15
N VAL A 124 -11.07 -9.90 -4.86
CA VAL A 124 -11.51 -11.28 -5.13
C VAL A 124 -11.70 -12.07 -3.83
N LEU A 125 -10.74 -11.97 -2.89
CA LEU A 125 -10.81 -12.63 -1.59
C LEU A 125 -12.00 -12.12 -0.79
N ALA A 126 -12.17 -10.81 -0.69
CA ALA A 126 -13.29 -10.21 0.04
C ALA A 126 -14.64 -10.68 -0.52
N HIS A 127 -14.78 -10.69 -1.85
CA HIS A 127 -16.03 -11.08 -2.48
C HIS A 127 -16.34 -12.57 -2.35
N ALA A 128 -15.31 -13.42 -2.45
CA ALA A 128 -15.45 -14.87 -2.27
C ALA A 128 -15.76 -15.27 -0.83
N LEU A 129 -15.18 -14.56 0.13
CA LEU A 129 -15.41 -14.80 1.56
C LEU A 129 -16.68 -14.11 2.10
N GLY A 130 -17.42 -13.35 1.27
CA GLY A 130 -18.68 -12.72 1.66
C GLY A 130 -18.52 -11.45 2.51
N HIS A 131 -17.40 -10.74 2.36
CA HIS A 131 -17.20 -9.43 2.99
C HIS A 131 -17.86 -8.31 2.18
N ASP A 132 -18.37 -7.30 2.88
CA ASP A 132 -19.10 -6.17 2.27
C ASP A 132 -18.20 -4.96 1.97
N ALA A 133 -16.97 -4.99 2.49
CA ALA A 133 -15.99 -3.95 2.27
C ALA A 133 -14.57 -4.51 2.35
N VAL A 134 -13.62 -3.79 1.77
CA VAL A 134 -12.18 -4.02 1.90
C VAL A 134 -11.56 -2.80 2.55
N VAL A 135 -10.72 -3.00 3.57
CA VAL A 135 -9.86 -1.97 4.14
C VAL A 135 -8.42 -2.36 3.83
N PHE A 136 -7.76 -1.56 3.02
CA PHE A 136 -6.35 -1.75 2.73
C PHE A 136 -5.50 -1.07 3.80
N MET A 137 -4.46 -1.78 4.23
CA MET A 137 -3.43 -1.32 5.17
C MET A 137 -2.09 -1.91 4.76
N ASP A 138 -1.02 -1.12 4.76
CA ASP A 138 0.31 -1.61 4.38
C ASP A 138 1.07 -2.17 5.60
N ASP A 139 2.00 -3.11 5.40
CA ASP A 139 2.72 -3.80 6.49
C ASP A 139 3.61 -2.89 7.38
N ASN A 140 3.81 -1.64 6.95
CA ASN A 140 4.63 -0.62 7.61
C ASN A 140 3.81 0.44 8.34
N GLU A 141 2.50 0.28 8.40
CA GLU A 141 1.58 1.22 9.02
C GLU A 141 1.11 0.71 10.39
N THR A 142 0.63 1.63 11.22
CA THR A 142 -0.02 1.31 12.48
C THR A 142 -1.37 2.00 12.58
N ALA A 143 -2.38 1.25 13.06
CA ALA A 143 -3.75 1.74 13.18
C ALA A 143 -3.84 2.90 14.19
N GLY A 144 -4.65 3.91 13.85
CA GLY A 144 -4.86 5.13 14.66
C GLY A 144 -5.80 4.95 15.86
N GLY A 145 -5.61 3.89 16.66
CA GLY A 145 -6.37 3.61 17.88
C GLY A 145 -7.56 2.66 17.71
N GLU A 146 -8.30 2.42 18.81
CA GLU A 146 -9.34 1.38 18.88
C GLU A 146 -10.50 1.56 17.89
N GLU A 147 -10.81 2.81 17.55
CA GLU A 147 -11.89 3.22 16.65
C GLU A 147 -11.51 3.12 15.16
N PHE A 148 -10.31 2.60 14.84
CA PHE A 148 -9.76 2.64 13.49
C PHE A 148 -10.74 2.12 12.42
N LEU A 149 -11.37 0.95 12.63
CA LEU A 149 -12.34 0.41 11.68
C LEU A 149 -13.71 1.08 11.75
N GLU A 150 -14.15 1.55 12.92
CA GLU A 150 -15.39 2.33 13.03
C GLU A 150 -15.28 3.60 12.19
N ARG A 151 -14.12 4.27 12.27
CA ARG A 151 -13.77 5.40 11.41
C ARG A 151 -13.65 4.98 9.97
N ALA A 152 -13.01 3.86 9.62
CA ALA A 152 -12.96 3.33 8.25
C ALA A 152 -14.36 3.05 7.67
N MET A 153 -15.34 2.71 8.49
CA MET A 153 -16.71 2.39 8.05
C MET A 153 -17.64 3.61 8.04
N TYR A 154 -17.29 4.70 8.73
CA TYR A 154 -18.12 5.89 8.80
C TYR A 154 -18.50 6.44 7.42
N GLY A 155 -19.80 6.55 7.14
CA GLY A 155 -20.33 7.06 5.88
C GLY A 155 -20.21 6.10 4.68
N LEU A 156 -19.41 5.04 4.77
CA LEU A 156 -19.27 4.06 3.68
C LEU A 156 -20.61 3.33 3.45
N GLY A 157 -21.00 3.15 2.19
CA GLY A 157 -22.30 2.61 1.79
C GLY A 157 -23.49 3.56 2.04
N LYS A 158 -23.27 4.77 2.57
CA LYS A 158 -24.32 5.78 2.78
C LYS A 158 -24.39 6.77 1.62
N LEU A 159 -25.49 7.53 1.59
CA LEU A 159 -25.67 8.63 0.65
C LEU A 159 -25.28 9.96 1.29
N THR A 160 -24.65 10.81 0.50
CA THR A 160 -24.47 12.23 0.85
C THR A 160 -25.81 12.97 0.82
N ARG A 161 -25.83 14.22 1.31
CA ARG A 161 -27.01 15.10 1.20
C ARG A 161 -27.49 15.28 -0.24
N ARG A 162 -26.59 15.16 -1.23
CA ARG A 162 -26.90 15.24 -2.67
C ARG A 162 -27.25 13.88 -3.29
N ARG A 163 -27.51 12.85 -2.47
CA ARG A 163 -27.81 11.47 -2.90
C ARG A 163 -26.70 10.80 -3.71
N VAL A 164 -25.46 11.27 -3.59
CA VAL A 164 -24.28 10.59 -4.15
C VAL A 164 -23.83 9.52 -3.16
N PRO A 165 -23.65 8.26 -3.57
CA PRO A 165 -23.19 7.19 -2.69
C PRO A 165 -21.70 7.32 -2.36
N ILE A 166 -21.34 7.03 -1.11
CA ILE A 166 -19.96 6.95 -0.63
C ILE A 166 -19.54 5.49 -0.69
N LEU A 167 -18.96 5.07 -1.82
CA LEU A 167 -18.59 3.66 -2.05
C LEU A 167 -17.09 3.40 -1.88
N ALA A 168 -16.27 4.44 -1.87
CA ALA A 168 -14.85 4.34 -1.56
C ALA A 168 -14.42 5.59 -0.79
N LYS A 169 -13.53 5.41 0.18
CA LYS A 169 -12.92 6.54 0.88
C LYS A 169 -11.48 6.26 1.28
N SER A 170 -10.75 7.33 1.51
CA SER A 170 -9.40 7.32 2.05
C SER A 170 -9.32 8.22 3.28
N GLY A 171 -8.47 7.86 4.23
CA GLY A 171 -8.05 8.74 5.29
C GLY A 171 -6.75 9.45 4.93
N PHE A 172 -5.89 9.66 5.93
CA PHE A 172 -4.59 10.30 5.74
C PHE A 172 -3.49 9.61 6.56
N TYR A 173 -2.24 9.89 6.21
CA TYR A 173 -1.09 9.43 6.97
C TYR A 173 -0.61 10.49 7.96
N LEU A 174 -0.12 9.99 9.08
CA LEU A 174 0.69 10.73 10.05
C LEU A 174 2.13 10.22 9.94
N ASN A 175 3.12 11.11 9.96
CA ASN A 175 4.50 10.71 10.24
C ASN A 175 4.68 10.44 11.74
N GLU A 176 5.92 10.11 12.09
CA GLU A 176 6.39 9.92 13.47
C GLU A 176 6.23 11.17 14.33
N GLU A 177 6.15 12.37 13.74
CA GLU A 177 5.90 13.64 14.41
C GLU A 177 4.39 13.97 14.55
N GLY A 178 3.49 13.14 14.04
CA GLY A 178 2.06 13.40 14.03
C GLY A 178 1.60 14.46 13.02
N SER A 179 2.40 14.76 12.01
CA SER A 179 2.08 15.65 10.89
C SER A 179 1.57 14.88 9.67
N TYR A 180 0.57 15.46 8.99
CA TYR A 180 0.04 15.00 7.70
C TYR A 180 0.64 15.76 6.50
N ARG A 181 1.57 16.69 6.75
CA ARG A 181 2.23 17.45 5.69
C ARG A 181 3.41 16.69 5.13
N SER A 182 3.57 16.81 3.83
CA SER A 182 4.81 16.48 3.16
C SER A 182 5.94 17.31 3.75
N SER A 183 7.13 16.77 3.60
CA SER A 183 8.36 17.43 3.98
C SER A 183 8.87 18.37 2.90
N ALA A 184 8.09 18.63 1.85
CA ALA A 184 8.57 19.35 0.68
C ALA A 184 9.13 20.74 1.00
N SER A 185 10.37 20.95 0.57
CA SER A 185 11.00 22.27 0.53
C SER A 185 10.95 22.83 -0.90
N ARG A 186 10.73 24.14 -1.02
CA ARG A 186 10.74 24.86 -2.30
C ARG A 186 12.16 25.03 -2.83
N ARG A 187 12.69 23.97 -3.45
CA ARG A 187 14.02 23.97 -4.08
C ARG A 187 13.93 24.28 -5.57
N TRP A 188 14.90 25.04 -6.09
CA TRP A 188 14.94 25.45 -7.51
C TRP A 188 14.90 24.27 -8.49
N TYR A 189 15.54 23.14 -8.13
CA TYR A 189 15.61 21.95 -8.97
C TYR A 189 14.28 21.15 -9.01
N ASN A 190 13.29 21.52 -8.19
CA ASN A 190 11.94 20.95 -8.16
C ASN A 190 10.89 21.80 -8.90
N ALA A 191 11.28 22.94 -9.49
CA ALA A 191 10.34 23.91 -10.08
C ALA A 191 9.36 23.32 -11.12
N PHE A 192 9.72 22.23 -11.80
CA PHE A 192 8.88 21.56 -12.81
C PHE A 192 8.21 20.28 -12.28
N TRP A 193 8.46 19.89 -11.03
CA TRP A 193 7.99 18.65 -10.41
C TRP A 193 7.70 18.86 -8.92
N ASP A 194 6.85 19.84 -8.64
CA ASP A 194 6.57 20.27 -7.28
C ASP A 194 5.41 19.48 -6.65
N GLN A 195 5.58 18.16 -6.57
CA GLN A 195 4.53 17.24 -6.11
C GLN A 195 4.13 17.48 -4.66
N GLY A 196 5.12 17.65 -3.77
CA GLY A 196 4.87 17.74 -2.34
C GLY A 196 4.19 19.05 -1.94
N ASN A 197 4.61 20.21 -2.47
CA ASN A 197 3.91 21.47 -2.18
C ASN A 197 2.48 21.47 -2.76
N ALA A 198 2.28 20.89 -3.94
CA ALA A 198 0.95 20.75 -4.52
C ALA A 198 0.03 19.87 -3.66
N PHE A 199 0.58 18.77 -3.13
CA PHE A 199 -0.11 17.93 -2.16
C PHE A 199 -0.40 18.67 -0.86
N ASP A 200 0.57 19.39 -0.29
CA ASP A 200 0.40 20.11 0.98
C ASP A 200 -0.69 21.17 0.90
N ALA A 201 -0.75 21.88 -0.23
CA ALA A 201 -1.82 22.81 -0.53
C ALA A 201 -3.19 22.11 -0.56
N TRP A 202 -3.27 20.93 -1.18
CA TRP A 202 -4.51 20.14 -1.23
C TRP A 202 -4.90 19.60 0.16
N ILE A 203 -3.99 18.92 0.88
CA ILE A 203 -4.32 18.27 2.15
C ILE A 203 -4.68 19.31 3.21
N THR A 204 -3.98 20.45 3.26
CA THR A 204 -4.32 21.54 4.18
C THR A 204 -5.75 22.03 3.96
N GLN A 205 -6.20 22.12 2.70
CA GLN A 205 -7.56 22.53 2.37
C GLN A 205 -8.60 21.49 2.83
N VAL A 206 -8.38 20.19 2.56
CA VAL A 206 -9.37 19.15 2.93
C VAL A 206 -9.39 18.86 4.42
N MET A 207 -8.27 19.04 5.13
CA MET A 207 -8.21 18.91 6.59
C MET A 207 -9.04 20.00 7.30
N ALA A 208 -9.07 21.23 6.76
CA ALA A 208 -9.92 22.30 7.27
C ALA A 208 -11.40 22.16 6.87
N GLY A 209 -11.73 21.20 6.01
CA GLY A 209 -13.07 20.97 5.49
C GLY A 209 -13.99 20.16 6.41
N PRO A 210 -15.21 19.85 5.95
CA PRO A 210 -16.08 18.90 6.65
C PRO A 210 -15.45 17.51 6.68
N ARG A 211 -15.89 16.65 7.62
CA ARG A 211 -15.30 15.32 7.81
C ARG A 211 -15.10 14.53 6.52
N LEU A 212 -16.15 14.46 5.69
CA LEU A 212 -16.12 13.79 4.40
C LEU A 212 -16.13 14.82 3.27
N THR A 213 -15.06 14.85 2.49
CA THR A 213 -14.95 15.66 1.27
C THR A 213 -14.68 14.78 0.06
N ARG A 214 -14.91 15.29 -1.16
CA ARG A 214 -14.50 14.60 -2.37
C ARG A 214 -12.96 14.65 -2.45
N SER A 215 -12.31 13.49 -2.52
CA SER A 215 -10.85 13.41 -2.47
C SER A 215 -10.22 13.54 -3.85
N ASN A 216 -9.08 14.24 -3.94
CA ASN A 216 -8.21 14.22 -5.12
C ASN A 216 -6.96 13.34 -4.92
N HIS A 217 -6.80 12.72 -3.75
CA HIS A 217 -5.68 11.83 -3.45
C HIS A 217 -6.16 10.59 -2.69
N VAL A 218 -5.30 9.58 -2.64
CA VAL A 218 -5.56 8.34 -1.92
C VAL A 218 -4.30 7.95 -1.17
N CYS A 219 -4.46 7.76 0.13
CA CYS A 219 -3.52 7.05 0.98
C CYS A 219 -3.87 5.56 0.86
N GLY A 220 -3.12 4.79 0.06
CA GLY A 220 -3.45 3.40 -0.31
C GLY A 220 -3.68 2.44 0.85
N GLY A 221 -2.79 2.44 1.84
CA GLY A 221 -2.93 1.74 3.12
C GLY A 221 -3.88 2.41 4.13
N CYS A 222 -4.52 3.53 3.77
CA CYS A 222 -5.65 4.10 4.50
C CYS A 222 -6.85 4.24 3.57
N MET A 223 -7.29 3.12 2.98
CA MET A 223 -8.37 3.10 1.99
C MET A 223 -9.42 2.05 2.32
N ALA A 224 -10.69 2.45 2.28
CA ALA A 224 -11.84 1.58 2.47
C ALA A 224 -12.73 1.59 1.22
N VAL A 225 -13.05 0.41 0.69
CA VAL A 225 -13.83 0.24 -0.54
C VAL A 225 -15.01 -0.69 -0.26
N HIS A 226 -16.22 -0.20 -0.54
CA HIS A 226 -17.46 -0.97 -0.43
C HIS A 226 -17.61 -1.96 -1.59
N LYS A 227 -18.30 -3.08 -1.38
CA LYS A 227 -18.53 -4.10 -2.41
C LYS A 227 -19.11 -3.57 -3.71
N GLU A 228 -20.04 -2.63 -3.64
CA GLU A 228 -20.62 -2.01 -4.84
C GLU A 228 -19.61 -1.23 -5.67
N ALA A 229 -18.52 -0.71 -5.08
CA ALA A 229 -17.43 -0.11 -5.86
C ALA A 229 -16.52 -1.19 -6.45
N PHE A 230 -16.02 -2.12 -5.63
CA PHE A 230 -15.05 -3.11 -6.12
C PHE A 230 -15.66 -4.13 -7.10
N LYS A 231 -16.96 -4.43 -7.02
CA LYS A 231 -17.66 -5.27 -8.02
C LYS A 231 -17.74 -4.59 -9.38
N ARG A 232 -17.66 -3.25 -9.41
CA ARG A 232 -17.83 -2.45 -10.63
C ARG A 232 -16.50 -2.02 -11.23
N VAL A 233 -15.53 -1.63 -10.41
CA VAL A 233 -14.25 -1.06 -10.87
C VAL A 233 -13.09 -1.81 -10.24
N ALA A 234 -12.16 -2.28 -11.08
CA ALA A 234 -10.89 -2.89 -10.71
C ALA A 234 -9.75 -1.87 -10.66
N PHE A 235 -8.68 -2.20 -9.94
CA PHE A 235 -7.39 -1.56 -10.09
C PHE A 235 -6.78 -1.90 -11.45
N ASP A 236 -5.98 -0.98 -11.99
CA ASP A 236 -5.32 -1.12 -13.30
C ASP A 236 -4.02 -1.93 -13.22
N PRO A 237 -3.96 -3.17 -13.73
CA PRO A 237 -2.77 -4.01 -13.64
C PRO A 237 -1.54 -3.49 -14.38
N TRP A 238 -1.73 -2.53 -15.31
CA TRP A 238 -0.65 -1.99 -16.15
C TRP A 238 -0.07 -0.69 -15.62
N ILE A 239 -0.62 -0.09 -14.55
CA ILE A 239 0.07 1.02 -13.89
C ILE A 239 1.24 0.46 -13.06
N PRO A 240 2.49 0.91 -13.28
CA PRO A 240 3.62 0.32 -12.56
C PRO A 240 3.72 0.74 -11.09
N ARG A 241 3.17 1.90 -10.73
CA ARG A 241 3.16 2.49 -9.39
C ARG A 241 2.09 3.58 -9.30
N GLY A 242 1.48 3.79 -8.15
CA GLY A 242 0.47 4.83 -7.94
C GLY A 242 -0.95 4.36 -8.22
N GLU A 243 -1.14 3.05 -8.12
CA GLU A 243 -2.38 2.31 -8.32
C GLU A 243 -3.57 2.87 -7.55
N ASP A 244 -3.36 3.43 -6.35
CA ASP A 244 -4.47 3.94 -5.54
C ASP A 244 -5.03 5.26 -6.09
N LEU A 245 -4.14 6.16 -6.55
CA LEU A 245 -4.57 7.38 -7.24
C LEU A 245 -5.22 7.02 -8.58
N ASP A 246 -4.64 6.09 -9.32
CA ASP A 246 -5.23 5.60 -10.56
C ASP A 246 -6.59 4.92 -10.35
N TYR A 247 -6.77 4.21 -9.24
CA TYR A 247 -8.07 3.65 -8.86
C TYR A 247 -9.10 4.74 -8.58
N MET A 248 -8.72 5.82 -7.90
CA MET A 248 -9.59 7.00 -7.77
C MET A 248 -9.95 7.59 -9.13
N LEU A 249 -9.00 7.74 -10.05
CA LEU A 249 -9.27 8.23 -11.40
C LEU A 249 -10.24 7.28 -12.12
N SER A 250 -9.99 5.98 -12.02
CA SER A 250 -10.84 4.94 -12.61
C SER A 250 -12.27 4.98 -12.05
N LEU A 251 -12.44 5.10 -10.73
CA LEU A 251 -13.76 5.29 -10.10
C LEU A 251 -14.49 6.49 -10.71
N ARG A 252 -13.79 7.63 -10.89
CA ARG A 252 -14.36 8.83 -11.51
C ARG A 252 -14.77 8.60 -12.96
N MET A 253 -13.96 7.91 -13.76
CA MET A 253 -14.30 7.55 -15.15
C MET A 253 -15.59 6.74 -15.21
N TYR A 254 -15.83 5.84 -14.26
CA TYR A 254 -17.01 5.00 -14.17
C TYR A 254 -18.14 5.56 -13.28
N GLY A 255 -18.11 6.88 -13.01
CA GLY A 255 -19.21 7.60 -12.36
C GLY A 255 -19.31 7.44 -10.83
N SER A 256 -18.24 7.00 -10.18
CA SER A 256 -18.10 6.95 -8.72
C SER A 256 -17.03 7.93 -8.22
N ASP A 257 -16.98 8.18 -6.93
CA ASP A 257 -15.99 9.08 -6.33
C ASP A 257 -15.25 8.44 -5.16
N MET A 258 -14.00 8.84 -4.99
CA MET A 258 -13.26 8.64 -3.74
C MET A 258 -13.56 9.79 -2.79
N TRP A 259 -13.87 9.46 -1.53
CA TRP A 259 -14.06 10.42 -0.45
C TRP A 259 -12.84 10.50 0.45
N PHE A 260 -12.62 11.64 1.09
CA PHE A 260 -11.56 11.86 2.07
C PHE A 260 -12.18 12.02 3.45
N ASP A 261 -11.73 11.23 4.44
CA ASP A 261 -12.14 11.31 5.84
C ASP A 261 -11.04 11.92 6.70
N ASN A 262 -11.18 13.21 7.05
CA ASN A 262 -10.17 13.95 7.80
C ASN A 262 -10.06 13.55 9.29
N THR A 263 -10.78 12.52 9.72
CA THR A 263 -10.69 11.95 11.07
C THR A 263 -10.11 10.54 11.09
N TRP A 264 -9.92 9.94 9.92
CA TRP A 264 -9.41 8.57 9.79
C TRP A 264 -7.95 8.60 9.36
N SER A 265 -7.06 8.04 10.17
CA SER A 265 -5.63 8.10 9.93
C SER A 265 -4.89 6.83 10.36
N LEU A 266 -3.70 6.64 9.80
CA LEU A 266 -2.68 5.72 10.29
C LEU A 266 -1.36 6.46 10.47
N THR A 267 -0.50 5.92 11.33
CA THR A 267 0.90 6.33 11.38
C THR A 267 1.70 5.46 10.43
N ARG A 268 2.52 6.09 9.58
CA ARG A 268 3.37 5.41 8.62
C ARG A 268 4.83 5.53 9.03
N GLU A 269 5.53 4.41 9.04
CA GLU A 269 6.99 4.43 9.19
C GLU A 269 7.68 5.06 7.99
N SER A 270 8.54 6.04 8.23
CA SER A 270 9.43 6.56 7.22
C SER A 270 10.70 5.71 7.18
N THR A 271 11.01 5.10 6.03
CA THR A 271 12.33 4.51 5.83
C THR A 271 13.12 5.36 4.82
N PRO A 272 14.30 5.90 5.18
CA PRO A 272 15.20 6.52 4.22
C PRO A 272 15.57 5.52 3.13
N SER A 273 15.42 5.90 1.86
CA SER A 273 15.95 5.14 0.72
C SER A 273 16.94 6.03 0.01
N ASN A 274 18.10 5.46 -0.29
CA ASN A 274 19.21 6.14 -0.97
C ASN A 274 19.06 6.13 -2.50
N GLU A 275 18.00 5.52 -3.04
CA GLU A 275 17.77 5.35 -4.48
C GLU A 275 16.75 6.37 -5.01
N GLU A 276 17.06 7.65 -4.86
CA GLU A 276 16.18 8.75 -5.29
C GLU A 276 15.91 8.73 -6.80
N GLY A 277 16.92 8.44 -7.62
CA GLY A 277 16.79 8.38 -9.07
C GLY A 277 15.94 7.20 -9.55
N LEU A 278 15.97 6.06 -8.86
CA LEU A 278 15.08 4.92 -9.18
C LEU A 278 13.62 5.27 -8.90
N ARG A 279 13.34 5.92 -7.76
CA ARG A 279 11.98 6.38 -7.43
C ARG A 279 11.48 7.42 -8.42
N PHE A 280 12.33 8.39 -8.75
CA PHE A 280 11.98 9.37 -9.79
C PHE A 280 11.72 8.70 -11.14
N ARG A 281 12.47 7.63 -11.49
CA ARG A 281 12.19 6.82 -12.67
C ARG A 281 10.80 6.17 -12.60
N GLN A 282 10.42 5.53 -11.49
CA GLN A 282 9.07 4.96 -11.33
C GLN A 282 7.98 6.05 -11.47
N ASP A 283 8.23 7.23 -10.93
CA ASP A 283 7.34 8.39 -11.03
C ASP A 283 7.13 8.86 -12.47
N ILE A 284 8.20 8.87 -13.28
CA ILE A 284 8.10 9.15 -14.71
C ILE A 284 7.16 8.14 -15.38
N TYR A 285 7.34 6.84 -15.10
CA TYR A 285 6.48 5.80 -15.67
C TYR A 285 5.02 5.98 -15.25
N ARG A 286 4.77 6.21 -13.96
CA ARG A 286 3.45 6.48 -13.41
C ARG A 286 2.76 7.64 -14.13
N TRP A 287 3.34 8.84 -14.08
CA TRP A 287 2.64 10.04 -14.55
C TRP A 287 2.46 10.06 -16.07
N LEU A 288 3.41 9.49 -16.82
CA LEU A 288 3.24 9.34 -18.27
C LEU A 288 2.12 8.32 -18.58
N TYR A 289 2.04 7.23 -17.82
CA TYR A 289 0.95 6.26 -17.96
C TYR A 289 -0.41 6.87 -17.61
N GLU A 290 -0.56 7.50 -16.44
CA GLU A 290 -1.81 8.14 -15.99
C GLU A 290 -2.25 9.25 -16.94
N TYR A 291 -1.31 10.08 -17.43
CA TYR A 291 -1.59 11.08 -18.46
C TYR A 291 -2.19 10.45 -19.72
N ARG A 292 -1.52 9.41 -20.27
CA ARG A 292 -2.01 8.72 -21.49
C ARG A 292 -3.33 8.02 -21.28
N LYS A 293 -3.55 7.39 -20.13
CA LYS A 293 -4.81 6.75 -19.77
C LYS A 293 -5.95 7.76 -19.70
N VAL A 294 -5.73 8.92 -19.07
CA VAL A 294 -6.73 10.01 -19.01
C VAL A 294 -7.01 10.60 -20.40
N GLU A 295 -5.98 10.74 -21.25
CA GLU A 295 -6.18 11.14 -22.66
C GLU A 295 -7.04 10.14 -23.42
N TYR A 296 -6.72 8.84 -23.33
CA TYR A 296 -7.49 7.80 -23.98
C TYR A 296 -8.92 7.73 -23.45
N ALA A 297 -9.14 7.84 -22.14
CA ALA A 297 -10.48 7.83 -21.56
C ALA A 297 -11.39 8.94 -22.14
N ARG A 298 -10.84 10.09 -22.54
CA ARG A 298 -11.61 11.18 -23.17
C ARG A 298 -12.14 10.82 -24.56
N THR A 299 -11.56 9.83 -25.23
CA THR A 299 -12.02 9.37 -26.54
C THR A 299 -13.17 8.36 -26.43
N GLN A 300 -13.44 7.85 -25.24
CA GLN A 300 -14.50 6.88 -24.97
C GLN A 300 -15.81 7.61 -24.63
N ILE A 301 -16.90 7.25 -25.31
CA ILE A 301 -18.20 7.92 -25.17
C ILE A 301 -18.85 7.60 -23.81
N ASP A 302 -18.66 6.38 -23.30
CA ASP A 302 -19.34 5.90 -22.10
C ASP A 302 -18.63 6.27 -20.79
N LEU A 303 -17.51 6.99 -20.86
CA LEU A 303 -16.71 7.37 -19.69
C LEU A 303 -16.87 8.84 -19.31
N MET A 304 -16.91 9.09 -18.00
CA MET A 304 -16.90 10.44 -17.47
C MET A 304 -15.52 11.08 -17.67
N GLN A 305 -15.51 12.28 -18.25
CA GLN A 305 -14.26 12.96 -18.55
C GLN A 305 -13.61 13.54 -17.30
N ILE A 306 -12.35 13.18 -17.08
CA ILE A 306 -11.51 13.77 -16.04
C ILE A 306 -10.85 15.04 -16.57
N LYS A 307 -11.22 16.18 -15.97
CA LYS A 307 -10.61 17.48 -16.23
C LYS A 307 -9.47 17.72 -15.24
N PRO A 308 -8.20 17.89 -15.66
CA PRO A 308 -7.07 18.16 -14.77
C PRO A 308 -7.31 19.36 -13.84
N ALA A 309 -8.00 20.40 -14.33
CA ALA A 309 -8.40 21.56 -13.54
C ALA A 309 -9.27 21.20 -12.30
N SER A 310 -10.09 20.15 -12.38
CA SER A 310 -10.90 19.66 -11.25
C SER A 310 -10.09 18.90 -10.19
N LEU A 311 -8.82 18.62 -10.49
CA LEU A 311 -7.86 17.93 -9.63
C LEU A 311 -6.76 18.89 -9.16
N MET A 312 -6.92 20.20 -9.31
CA MET A 312 -5.97 21.17 -8.74
C MET A 312 -6.19 21.32 -7.22
N PRO A 313 -5.14 21.60 -6.42
CA PRO A 313 -3.74 21.80 -6.84
C PRO A 313 -2.99 20.49 -7.14
N TYR A 314 -3.48 19.34 -6.64
CA TYR A 314 -2.89 18.02 -6.84
C TYR A 314 -3.98 16.96 -7.07
N PRO A 315 -3.81 16.02 -8.02
CA PRO A 315 -2.69 15.79 -8.94
C PRO A 315 -2.77 16.55 -10.28
N GLY A 316 -3.69 17.51 -10.42
CA GLY A 316 -4.09 18.10 -11.71
C GLY A 316 -2.94 18.49 -12.63
N SER A 317 -1.92 19.18 -12.11
CA SER A 317 -0.77 19.61 -12.92
C SER A 317 -0.02 18.47 -13.59
N PHE A 318 -0.02 17.25 -13.04
CA PHE A 318 0.68 16.10 -13.61
C PHE A 318 -0.11 15.39 -14.72
N LEU A 319 -1.39 15.73 -14.88
CA LEU A 319 -2.29 15.18 -15.91
C LEU A 319 -2.46 16.14 -17.10
N GLU A 320 -1.54 17.10 -17.25
CA GLU A 320 -1.52 18.09 -18.32
C GLU A 320 -0.46 17.81 -19.39
N PRO A 321 -0.66 18.31 -20.63
CA PRO A 321 0.33 18.19 -21.68
C PRO A 321 1.68 18.76 -21.25
N GLY A 322 2.77 18.13 -21.71
CA GLY A 322 4.14 18.58 -21.41
C GLY A 322 4.79 17.92 -20.20
N ILE A 323 4.11 16.97 -19.54
CA ILE A 323 4.68 16.16 -18.44
C ILE A 323 6.02 15.51 -18.83
N THR A 324 6.16 15.04 -20.08
CA THR A 324 7.42 14.49 -20.62
C THR A 324 8.57 15.51 -20.61
N LYS A 325 8.30 16.77 -20.98
CA LYS A 325 9.32 17.85 -20.98
C LYS A 325 9.70 18.21 -19.55
N ARG A 326 8.70 18.30 -18.66
CA ARG A 326 8.91 18.56 -17.22
C ARG A 326 9.75 17.47 -16.56
N ALA A 327 9.42 16.20 -16.80
CA ALA A 327 10.18 15.05 -16.33
C ALA A 327 11.66 15.13 -16.74
N LYS A 328 11.96 15.36 -18.03
CA LYS A 328 13.34 15.48 -18.53
C LYS A 328 14.09 16.65 -17.90
N ARG A 329 13.45 17.83 -17.79
CA ARG A 329 14.05 19.02 -17.17
C ARG A 329 14.36 18.77 -15.70
N THR A 330 13.40 18.27 -14.93
CA THR A 330 13.59 17.93 -13.51
C THR A 330 14.69 16.88 -13.34
N ALA A 331 14.72 15.83 -14.17
CA ALA A 331 15.77 14.81 -14.12
C ALA A 331 17.16 15.44 -14.29
N TRP A 332 17.31 16.35 -15.25
CA TRP A 332 18.56 17.03 -15.51
C TRP A 332 18.96 17.95 -14.35
N LEU A 333 18.04 18.79 -13.85
CA LEU A 333 18.30 19.69 -12.71
C LEU A 333 18.70 18.89 -11.46
N ARG A 334 17.95 17.84 -11.12
CA ARG A 334 18.26 16.95 -9.99
C ARG A 334 19.56 16.20 -10.19
N SER A 335 19.94 15.87 -11.43
CA SER A 335 21.24 15.22 -11.68
C SER A 335 22.45 16.09 -11.38
N ILE A 336 22.28 17.41 -11.34
CA ILE A 336 23.32 18.38 -10.96
C ILE A 336 23.28 18.65 -9.46
N ALA A 337 22.07 18.78 -8.90
CA ALA A 337 21.87 19.26 -7.54
C ALA A 337 21.84 18.17 -6.47
N ARG A 338 21.62 16.90 -6.82
CA ARG A 338 21.40 15.80 -5.87
C ARG A 338 22.51 14.76 -5.89
N PRO A 339 22.77 14.07 -4.76
CA PRO A 339 23.80 13.04 -4.67
C PRO A 339 23.65 11.90 -5.69
N ASP A 340 22.41 11.45 -5.98
CA ASP A 340 22.14 10.38 -6.96
C ASP A 340 22.12 10.88 -8.42
N SER A 341 23.16 11.63 -8.82
CA SER A 341 23.31 12.18 -10.16
C SER A 341 23.19 11.12 -11.27
N SER A 342 23.69 9.91 -11.01
CA SER A 342 23.66 8.80 -11.95
C SER A 342 22.25 8.24 -12.14
N GLY A 343 21.49 8.07 -11.04
CA GLY A 343 20.12 7.62 -11.06
C GLY A 343 19.20 8.58 -11.80
N TYR A 344 19.33 9.90 -11.56
CA TYR A 344 18.56 10.90 -12.30
C TYR A 344 18.88 10.93 -13.80
N ARG A 345 20.14 10.73 -14.19
CA ARG A 345 20.51 10.58 -15.61
C ARG A 345 19.90 9.32 -16.23
N ARG A 346 19.87 8.19 -15.51
CA ARG A 346 19.17 6.98 -15.95
C ARG A 346 17.65 7.22 -16.08
N ALA A 347 17.05 7.91 -15.10
CA ALA A 347 15.63 8.28 -15.15
C ALA A 347 15.30 9.15 -16.37
N ALA A 348 16.13 10.17 -16.67
CA ALA A 348 15.97 11.00 -17.86
C ALA A 348 15.98 10.19 -19.17
N ARG A 349 16.91 9.24 -19.29
CA ARG A 349 17.04 8.34 -20.46
C ARG A 349 15.86 7.39 -20.60
N SER A 350 15.17 7.07 -19.52
CA SER A 350 14.01 6.17 -19.54
C SER A 350 12.72 6.81 -20.06
N VAL A 351 12.66 8.15 -20.18
CA VAL A 351 11.44 8.87 -20.59
C VAL A 351 10.83 8.38 -21.92
N PRO A 352 11.60 8.11 -23.00
CA PRO A 352 11.05 7.53 -24.22
C PRO A 352 10.47 6.12 -24.00
N MET A 353 11.14 5.29 -23.20
CA MET A 353 10.64 3.95 -22.86
C MET A 353 9.34 4.02 -22.04
N ALA A 354 9.27 4.94 -21.07
CA ALA A 354 8.05 5.19 -20.29
C ALA A 354 6.89 5.67 -21.18
N SER A 355 7.18 6.55 -22.14
CA SER A 355 6.17 7.05 -23.09
C SER A 355 5.64 5.93 -23.98
N ARG A 356 6.54 5.11 -24.53
CA ARG A 356 6.20 3.93 -25.33
C ARG A 356 5.41 2.91 -24.52
N TYR A 357 5.84 2.63 -23.28
CA TYR A 357 5.12 1.75 -22.37
C TYR A 357 3.69 2.24 -22.13
N ALA A 358 3.51 3.53 -21.86
CA ALA A 358 2.19 4.12 -21.67
C ALA A 358 1.30 3.97 -22.91
N GLU A 359 1.83 4.24 -24.10
CA GLU A 359 1.13 4.09 -25.38
C GLU A 359 0.71 2.63 -25.66
N GLU A 360 1.61 1.67 -25.39
CA GLU A 360 1.37 0.24 -25.63
C GLU A 360 0.40 -0.39 -24.63
N ASN A 361 0.24 0.19 -23.43
CA ASN A 361 -0.48 -0.47 -22.32
C ASN A 361 -1.73 0.26 -21.82
N CYS A 362 -1.85 1.59 -21.98
CA CYS A 362 -2.96 2.34 -21.36
C CYS A 362 -4.36 1.86 -21.78
N MET A 363 -4.51 1.34 -23.00
CA MET A 363 -5.78 0.82 -23.51
C MET A 363 -6.18 -0.52 -22.88
N LYS A 364 -5.22 -1.31 -22.40
CA LYS A 364 -5.45 -2.67 -21.91
C LYS A 364 -6.35 -2.67 -20.67
N TYR A 365 -6.22 -1.64 -19.83
CA TYR A 365 -7.08 -1.42 -18.67
C TYR A 365 -8.57 -1.45 -19.03
N PHE A 366 -8.97 -0.71 -20.05
CA PHE A 366 -10.38 -0.60 -20.41
C PHE A 366 -10.96 -1.93 -20.90
N GLY A 367 -10.16 -2.74 -21.60
CA GLY A 367 -10.54 -4.09 -21.99
C GLY A 367 -10.71 -5.05 -20.81
N PHE A 368 -9.83 -4.96 -19.80
CA PHE A 368 -9.98 -5.72 -18.56
C PHE A 368 -11.18 -5.24 -17.73
N GLN A 369 -11.28 -3.93 -17.52
CA GLN A 369 -12.34 -3.29 -16.75
C GLN A 369 -13.74 -3.55 -17.33
N TYR A 370 -13.87 -3.67 -18.65
CA TYR A 370 -15.12 -4.12 -19.28
C TYR A 370 -15.53 -5.53 -18.85
N ARG A 371 -14.58 -6.46 -18.74
CA ARG A 371 -14.83 -7.85 -18.32
C ARG A 371 -15.00 -7.98 -16.81
N TRP A 372 -14.35 -7.11 -16.04
CA TRP A 372 -14.21 -7.23 -14.59
C TRP A 372 -15.51 -7.52 -13.82
N PRO A 373 -16.62 -6.78 -14.00
CA PRO A 373 -17.85 -7.04 -13.26
C PRO A 373 -18.38 -8.47 -13.42
N ALA A 374 -18.26 -9.02 -14.63
CA ALA A 374 -18.68 -10.40 -14.91
C ALA A 374 -17.71 -11.43 -14.32
N LEU A 375 -16.41 -11.12 -14.27
CA LEU A 375 -15.40 -12.01 -13.69
C LEU A 375 -15.54 -12.08 -12.17
N ILE A 376 -15.60 -10.93 -11.49
CA ILE A 376 -15.70 -10.90 -10.03
C ILE A 376 -17.03 -11.48 -9.54
N ALA A 377 -18.15 -11.25 -10.25
CA ALA A 377 -19.44 -11.81 -9.85
C ALA A 377 -19.46 -13.35 -9.75
N ARG A 378 -18.63 -14.06 -10.52
CA ARG A 378 -18.51 -15.53 -10.44
C ARG A 378 -17.81 -16.00 -9.16
N MET A 379 -17.09 -15.11 -8.50
CA MET A 379 -16.43 -15.39 -7.23
C MET A 379 -17.33 -15.11 -6.03
N GLU A 380 -18.51 -14.52 -6.20
CA GLU A 380 -19.40 -14.13 -5.09
C GLU A 380 -19.72 -15.32 -4.18
N ASN A 381 -19.35 -15.21 -2.90
CA ASN A 381 -19.61 -16.24 -1.89
C ASN A 381 -19.18 -17.66 -2.30
N ASP A 382 -18.02 -17.79 -2.98
CA ASP A 382 -17.56 -19.08 -3.49
C ASP A 382 -17.26 -20.09 -2.36
N ALA A 383 -18.02 -21.18 -2.34
CA ALA A 383 -17.94 -22.20 -1.30
C ALA A 383 -16.63 -23.00 -1.28
N TYR A 384 -15.87 -23.05 -2.38
CA TYR A 384 -14.54 -23.68 -2.37
C TYR A 384 -13.54 -22.77 -1.68
N VAL A 385 -13.52 -21.48 -2.01
CA VAL A 385 -12.65 -20.48 -1.38
C VAL A 385 -12.96 -20.34 0.10
N GLN A 386 -14.23 -20.31 0.49
CA GLN A 386 -14.63 -20.28 1.91
C GLN A 386 -14.10 -21.48 2.68
N ARG A 387 -14.20 -22.69 2.13
CA ARG A 387 -13.66 -23.92 2.75
C ARG A 387 -12.14 -23.93 2.81
N LEU A 388 -11.46 -23.47 1.75
CA LEU A 388 -10.01 -23.34 1.70
C LEU A 388 -9.50 -22.52 2.91
N PHE A 389 -10.07 -21.34 3.12
CA PHE A 389 -9.62 -20.45 4.19
C PHE A 389 -10.21 -20.76 5.58
N ALA A 390 -11.37 -21.42 5.66
CA ALA A 390 -11.86 -21.98 6.92
C ALA A 390 -10.92 -23.08 7.44
N SER A 391 -10.51 -24.02 6.56
CA SER A 391 -9.57 -25.08 6.93
C SER A 391 -8.20 -24.54 7.33
N GLN A 392 -7.71 -23.49 6.67
CA GLN A 392 -6.46 -22.82 7.07
C GLN A 392 -6.59 -22.23 8.48
N SER A 393 -7.74 -21.62 8.78
CA SER A 393 -8.02 -21.05 10.11
C SER A 393 -8.06 -22.13 11.19
N GLU A 394 -8.61 -23.30 10.91
CA GLU A 394 -8.68 -24.44 11.85
C GLU A 394 -7.35 -25.19 12.01
N THR A 395 -6.59 -25.32 10.92
CA THR A 395 -5.35 -26.12 10.89
C THR A 395 -4.10 -25.32 11.24
N ALA A 396 -4.19 -23.98 11.17
CA ALA A 396 -3.20 -23.02 11.63
C ALA A 396 -2.61 -23.45 12.97
N SER A 397 -1.38 -23.98 12.94
CA SER A 397 -0.65 -24.38 14.14
C SER A 397 -0.51 -23.22 15.13
N TRP A 398 -0.50 -21.99 14.62
CA TRP A 398 -0.48 -20.78 15.43
C TRP A 398 -1.73 -20.55 16.29
N ARG A 399 -2.93 -20.98 15.86
CA ARG A 399 -4.14 -20.80 16.67
C ARG A 399 -4.22 -21.77 17.85
N ARG A 400 -3.65 -22.97 17.71
CA ARG A 400 -3.63 -24.00 18.77
C ARG A 400 -2.77 -23.63 19.99
N GLY A 401 -1.92 -22.61 19.89
CA GLY A 401 -1.12 -22.11 21.01
C GLY A 401 -1.87 -21.20 22.00
N ALA A 402 -3.03 -20.64 21.63
CA ALA A 402 -3.80 -19.74 22.50
C ALA A 402 -4.78 -20.49 23.42
N ASP A 403 -5.38 -21.60 22.96
CA ASP A 403 -6.30 -22.39 23.78
C ASP A 403 -5.59 -23.14 24.92
N ALA A 404 -4.30 -23.45 24.76
CA ALA A 404 -3.50 -24.07 25.83
C ALA A 404 -3.08 -23.04 26.91
N ALA A 405 -2.74 -21.81 26.51
CA ALA A 405 -2.35 -20.75 27.45
C ALA A 405 -3.53 -20.24 28.30
N ALA A 406 -4.77 -20.27 27.77
CA ALA A 406 -5.97 -19.90 28.52
C ALA A 406 -6.39 -20.96 29.57
N CYS A 407 -5.96 -22.21 29.43
CA CYS A 407 -6.22 -23.26 30.43
C CYS A 407 -5.12 -23.38 31.50
N GLU A 408 -3.90 -22.89 31.24
CA GLU A 408 -2.79 -22.94 32.21
C GLU A 408 -2.84 -21.79 33.24
N ASP A 409 -3.40 -20.62 32.89
CA ASP A 409 -3.47 -19.46 33.79
C ASP A 409 -4.48 -19.62 34.94
N ASP A 410 -5.51 -20.46 34.78
CA ASP A 410 -6.46 -20.79 35.86
C ASP A 410 -5.94 -21.90 36.80
N ALA A 411 -4.97 -22.70 36.35
CA ALA A 411 -4.38 -23.78 37.15
C ALA A 411 -3.19 -23.32 38.02
N HIS A 412 -2.55 -22.19 37.69
CA HIS A 412 -1.34 -21.72 38.37
C HIS A 412 -1.56 -20.66 39.47
N ARG A 413 -2.80 -20.30 39.79
CA ARG A 413 -3.11 -19.33 40.86
C ARG A 413 -3.26 -19.93 42.26
N GLU A 414 -3.22 -21.25 42.40
CA GLU A 414 -3.22 -21.95 43.69
C GLU A 414 -2.01 -22.89 43.80
N GLY A 415 -0.84 -22.35 44.16
CA GLY A 415 0.33 -23.23 44.28
C GLY A 415 1.64 -22.57 44.67
N SER A 416 1.80 -22.26 45.95
CA SER A 416 3.05 -22.40 46.71
C SER A 416 4.21 -21.45 46.42
N ALA A 417 4.38 -20.50 47.35
CA ALA A 417 5.65 -19.93 47.74
C ALA A 417 6.65 -20.99 48.23
N ARG A 418 7.94 -20.86 47.85
CA ARG A 418 9.14 -20.95 48.72
C ARG A 418 10.44 -21.14 47.90
N ASP A 419 11.36 -20.19 48.11
CA ASP A 419 12.83 -20.29 48.26
C ASP A 419 13.60 -21.50 47.68
N LEU A 420 14.62 -21.23 46.84
CA LEU A 420 16.06 -21.33 47.20
C LEU A 420 17.01 -21.23 45.98
N ALA A 421 17.96 -20.28 46.09
CA ALA A 421 19.38 -20.28 45.70
C ALA A 421 19.86 -20.61 44.27
N HIS A 422 20.57 -19.64 43.66
CA HIS A 422 21.54 -19.83 42.57
C HIS A 422 22.92 -19.22 42.95
N PRO A 423 24.05 -19.88 42.61
CA PRO A 423 25.40 -19.33 42.82
C PRO A 423 25.89 -18.45 41.64
N ARG A 424 26.87 -17.59 41.97
CA ARG A 424 27.52 -16.53 41.17
C ARG A 424 28.52 -17.02 40.10
N TYR A 425 29.05 -16.02 39.37
CA TYR A 425 30.29 -15.88 38.55
C TYR A 425 30.02 -15.83 37.04
N ASP A 426 30.54 -14.91 36.21
CA ASP A 426 31.49 -13.79 36.33
C ASP A 426 31.31 -12.85 35.12
N GLU A 427 31.54 -11.54 35.29
CA GLU A 427 31.68 -10.55 34.21
C GLU A 427 33.14 -10.42 33.76
N PRO A 428 33.43 -10.07 32.49
CA PRO A 428 34.67 -9.42 32.11
C PRO A 428 34.50 -7.92 31.81
N ARG A 429 35.55 -7.22 32.22
CA ARG A 429 35.75 -5.78 32.29
C ARG A 429 36.00 -5.11 30.94
N ASP A 430 35.79 -3.80 31.04
CA ASP A 430 36.10 -2.67 30.17
C ASP A 430 37.60 -2.35 30.12
N ASP A 431 38.13 -2.14 28.92
CA ASP A 431 39.43 -1.53 28.66
C ASP A 431 39.29 -0.54 27.49
N GLY A 432 39.34 0.74 27.85
CA GLY A 432 39.25 1.86 26.93
C GLY A 432 40.58 2.15 26.23
N GLU A 433 40.48 2.50 24.95
CA GLU A 433 41.45 3.34 24.27
C GLU A 433 40.74 4.40 23.42
N SER A 434 41.11 5.64 23.70
CA SER A 434 40.71 6.88 23.05
C SER A 434 41.34 7.05 21.67
N LEU A 435 40.53 7.27 20.63
CA LEU A 435 40.94 7.83 19.35
C LEU A 435 39.85 8.78 18.82
N GLU A 436 40.07 10.09 18.97
CA GLU A 436 39.37 11.14 18.24
C GLU A 436 39.62 11.01 16.73
N ARG A 437 38.56 10.87 15.92
CA ARG A 437 38.53 11.16 14.47
C ARG A 437 37.10 11.53 14.01
N PRO A 438 36.98 12.29 12.91
CA PRO A 438 36.05 13.43 12.81
C PRO A 438 34.64 13.05 12.33
N HIS A 439 33.68 13.87 12.74
CA HIS A 439 32.32 13.95 12.19
C HIS A 439 32.36 14.10 10.67
N LEU A 440 32.00 13.04 9.94
CA LEU A 440 31.76 13.06 8.50
C LEU A 440 30.26 12.86 8.25
N SER A 441 29.61 14.00 8.02
CA SER A 441 28.37 14.24 7.28
C SER A 441 27.30 13.13 7.30
N SER A 442 26.33 13.27 8.21
CA SER A 442 24.99 12.73 7.97
C SER A 442 24.44 13.36 6.69
N THR A 443 24.17 12.53 5.69
CA THR A 443 23.60 12.96 4.43
C THR A 443 22.12 13.27 4.67
N SER A 444 21.79 14.55 4.82
CA SER A 444 20.41 15.03 4.90
C SER A 444 19.67 14.70 3.61
N VAL A 445 18.69 13.80 3.70
CA VAL A 445 17.88 13.38 2.56
C VAL A 445 16.81 14.42 2.34
N ASP A 446 17.01 15.29 1.34
CA ASP A 446 16.07 16.37 1.05
C ASP A 446 14.69 15.81 0.62
N PRO A 447 13.62 16.23 1.30
CA PRO A 447 12.28 15.64 1.29
C PRO A 447 11.36 15.85 0.06
N GLY A 448 11.78 16.60 -0.96
CA GLY A 448 10.93 16.90 -2.14
C GLY A 448 10.71 15.74 -3.15
N LEU A 449 10.67 14.48 -2.72
CA LEU A 449 10.79 13.31 -3.60
C LEU A 449 9.57 12.39 -3.67
N THR A 450 8.85 12.50 -4.80
CA THR A 450 8.27 11.44 -5.67
C THR A 450 7.44 10.31 -5.06
N SER A 451 6.24 10.14 -5.67
CA SER A 451 5.12 9.17 -5.44
C SER A 451 4.61 8.98 -4.03
N GLU A 452 5.51 8.73 -3.08
CA GLU A 452 5.20 8.71 -1.66
C GLU A 452 5.47 10.10 -1.14
N ILE A 453 4.41 10.83 -0.83
CA ILE A 453 4.53 12.12 -0.17
C ILE A 453 5.12 11.82 1.21
N ARG A 454 6.43 11.99 1.33
CA ARG A 454 7.16 11.78 2.58
C ARG A 454 6.69 12.82 3.58
N LEU A 455 6.07 12.36 4.63
CA LEU A 455 5.77 13.15 5.82
C LEU A 455 7.06 13.16 6.68
N ASN A 456 7.62 14.33 7.02
CA ASN A 456 8.95 14.64 7.61
C ASN A 456 9.91 13.54 8.10
N LEU A 457 11.20 13.80 7.86
CA LEU A 457 12.36 13.37 8.66
C LEU A 457 13.05 14.64 9.20
N PRO A 458 13.72 14.58 10.37
CA PRO A 458 14.34 15.75 11.00
C PRO A 458 15.40 16.41 10.09
N GLU A 459 15.36 17.74 10.01
CA GLU A 459 16.40 18.59 9.44
C GLU A 459 17.25 19.15 10.59
N ASP A 460 18.55 18.87 10.61
CA ASP A 460 19.51 19.69 11.35
C ASP A 460 20.08 20.75 10.38
N GLU A 461 20.18 21.99 10.88
CA GLU A 461 20.51 23.23 10.15
C GLU A 461 21.75 23.19 9.25
#